data_AF-A0A4V1SXC9-F1
#
_entry.id   AF-A0A4V1SXC9-F1
#
_cell.length_a   1.000
_cell.length_b   1.000
_cell.length_c   1.000
_cell.angle_alpha   90.00
_cell.angle_beta   90.00
_cell.angle_gamma   90.00
#
_symmetry.space_group_name_H-M   'P 1'
#
loop_
_entity.id
_entity.type
_entity.pdbx_description
1 polymer ?
#
loop_
_entity_poly.entity_id
_entity_poly.type
_entity_poly.pdbx_seq_one_letter_code
_entity_poly.pdbx_strand_id
1 'polypeptide(L)' 'MKLVKFTTDDHPVFINPAYVVSVKKGMKDTAIQTTAINYTVKESVDVVLRLLGAEEARDITPALALPKNIDL' A
#
# COMPACT_ATOMS: atom_id res chain seq x y z
N MET A 1 -6.24 15.08 -12.99
CA MET A 1 -5.84 14.31 -11.78
C MET A 1 -6.84 13.17 -11.60
N LYS A 2 -6.38 11.93 -11.45
CA LYS A 2 -7.24 10.75 -11.22
C LYS A 2 -7.21 10.41 -9.74
N LEU A 3 -8.37 10.40 -9.09
CA LEU A 3 -8.52 9.93 -7.71
C LEU A 3 -9.24 8.58 -7.73
N VAL A 4 -8.76 7.65 -6.91
CA VAL A 4 -9.33 6.31 -6.76
C VAL A 4 -9.96 6.21 -5.38
N LYS A 5 -11.22 5.81 -5.34
CA LYS A 5 -11.97 5.63 -4.10
C LYS A 5 -11.71 4.25 -3.52
N PHE A 6 -11.43 4.18 -2.22
CA PHE A 6 -11.30 2.94 -1.45
C PHE A 6 -12.18 2.99 -0.21
N THR A 7 -12.51 1.81 0.30
CA THR A 7 -13.35 1.62 1.48
C THR A 7 -12.45 1.40 2.70
N THR A 8 -12.72 2.11 3.79
CA THR A 8 -12.05 1.91 5.10
C THR A 8 -13.11 1.68 6.19
N ASP A 9 -12.69 1.37 7.41
CA ASP A 9 -13.61 1.14 8.54
C ASP A 9 -14.38 2.41 8.95
N ASP A 10 -13.75 3.59 8.84
CA ASP A 10 -14.36 4.85 9.26
C ASP A 10 -15.16 5.48 8.11
N HIS A 11 -14.44 5.87 7.05
CA HIS A 11 -14.99 6.62 5.92
C HIS A 11 -14.26 6.27 4.61
N PRO A 12 -14.90 6.37 3.44
CA PRO A 12 -14.21 6.13 2.17
C PRO A 12 -13.09 7.16 1.96
N VAL A 13 -11.96 6.69 1.43
CA VAL A 13 -10.78 7.53 1.14
C VAL A 13 -10.57 7.65 -0.36
N PHE A 14 -10.06 8.80 -0.81
CA PHE A 14 -9.73 9.05 -2.20
C PHE A 14 -8.22 9.23 -2.33
N ILE A 15 -7.57 8.29 -3.01
CA ILE A 15 -6.11 8.24 -3.13
C ILE A 15 -5.71 8.60 -4.55
N ASN A 16 -4.72 9.49 -4.68
CA ASN A 16 -4.07 9.76 -5.96
C ASN A 16 -2.96 8.71 -6.19
N PRO A 17 -3.04 7.90 -7.25
CA PRO A 17 -2.03 6.89 -7.54
C PRO A 17 -0.62 7.45 -7.67
N ALA A 18 -0.47 8.70 -8.11
CA ALA A 18 0.84 9.34 -8.29
C ALA A 18 1.62 9.54 -6.97
N TYR A 19 0.95 9.45 -5.82
CA TYR A 19 1.59 9.58 -4.50
C TYR A 19 1.70 8.25 -3.75
N VAL A 20 1.30 7.13 -4.37
CA VAL A 20 1.42 5.81 -3.76
C VAL A 20 2.86 5.33 -3.87
N VAL A 21 3.42 4.97 -2.72
CA VAL A 21 4.80 4.48 -2.59
C VAL A 21 4.82 2.95 -2.52
N SER A 22 3.90 2.34 -1.78
CA SER A 22 3.79 0.88 -1.73
C SER A 22 2.38 0.41 -1.39
N VAL A 23 2.07 -0.83 -1.81
CA VAL A 23 0.83 -1.54 -1.46
C VAL A 23 1.22 -2.87 -0.83
N LYS A 24 0.74 -3.13 0.39
CA LYS A 24 1.07 -4.32 1.17
C LYS A 24 -0.16 -5.12 1.55
N LYS A 25 -0.05 -6.44 1.45
CA LYS A 25 -1.10 -7.36 1.89
C LYS A 25 -1.09 -7.46 3.41
N GLY A 26 -2.16 -7.01 4.06
CA GLY A 26 -2.45 -7.33 5.45
C GLY A 26 -3.19 -8.66 5.59
N MET A 27 -3.49 -9.07 6.82
CA MET A 27 -4.20 -10.34 7.09
C MET A 27 -5.66 -10.32 6.61
N LYS A 28 -6.35 -9.19 6.71
CA LYS A 28 -7.75 -9.01 6.28
C LYS A 28 -7.98 -7.79 5.39
N ASP A 29 -6.99 -6.91 5.31
CA ASP A 29 -7.07 -5.60 4.66
C ASP A 29 -5.80 -5.35 3.82
N THR A 30 -5.82 -4.32 2.99
CA THR A 30 -4.66 -3.87 2.21
C THR A 30 -4.14 -2.56 2.76
N ALA A 31 -2.85 -2.48 3.04
CA ALA A 31 -2.20 -1.23 3.43
C ALA A 31 -1.68 -0.50 2.18
N ILE A 32 -2.06 0.76 2.01
CA ILE A 32 -1.57 1.65 0.96
C ILE A 32 -0.73 2.73 1.64
N GLN A 33 0.56 2.74 1.35
CA GLN A 33 1.47 3.78 1.81
C GLN A 33 1.58 4.86 0.75
N THR A 34 1.29 6.10 1.13
CA THR A 34 1.53 7.29 0.31
C THR A 34 2.70 8.09 0.88
N THR A 35 3.14 9.13 0.17
CA THR A 35 4.18 10.04 0.66
C THR A 35 3.80 10.81 1.92
N ALA A 36 2.50 10.93 2.22
CA ALA A 36 1.99 11.69 3.35
C ALA A 36 1.44 10.81 4.48
N ILE A 37 0.63 9.79 4.13
CA ILE A 37 -0.16 9.00 5.07
C ILE A 37 -0.22 7.52 4.65
N ASN A 38 -0.38 6.63 5.63
CA ASN A 38 -0.70 5.22 5.41
C ASN A 38 -2.21 5.01 5.56
N TYR A 39 -2.82 4.35 4.58
CA TYR A 39 -4.23 3.98 4.59
C TYR A 39 -4.38 2.47 4.73
N THR A 40 -5.40 2.03 5.46
CA THR A 40 -5.84 0.64 5.49
C THR A 40 -7.18 0.56 4.76
N VAL A 41 -7.23 -0.24 3.70
CA VAL A 41 -8.41 -0.36 2.84
C VAL A 41 -8.93 -1.79 2.83
N LYS A 42 -10.25 -1.95 2.64
CA LYS A 42 -10.94 -3.26 2.67
C LYS A 42 -10.79 -4.05 1.39
N GLU A 43 -10.45 -3.38 0.30
CA GLU A 43 -10.22 -4.04 -0.98
C GLU A 43 -8.99 -4.96 -0.92
N SER A 44 -9.04 -6.07 -1.65
CA SER A 44 -7.89 -6.97 -1.77
C SER A 44 -6.77 -6.32 -2.57
N VAL A 45 -5.54 -6.75 -2.31
CA VAL A 45 -4.33 -6.17 -2.95
C VAL A 45 -4.43 -6.18 -4.47
N ASP A 46 -4.94 -7.26 -5.08
CA ASP A 46 -5.07 -7.33 -6.54
C ASP A 46 -6.06 -6.31 -7.09
N VAL A 47 -7.14 -5.99 -6.35
CA VAL A 47 -8.09 -4.94 -6.73
C VAL A 47 -7.44 -3.57 -6.59
N VAL A 48 -6.73 -3.34 -5.49
CA VAL A 48 -6.02 -2.08 -5.23
C VAL A 48 -5.00 -1.78 -6.33
N LEU A 49 -4.14 -2.74 -6.68
CA LEU A 49 -3.11 -2.56 -7.71
C LEU A 49 -3.72 -2.24 -9.08
N ARG A 50 -4.80 -2.94 -9.46
CA ARG A 50 -5.51 -2.67 -10.74
C ARG A 50 -6.13 -1.29 -10.77
N LEU A 51 -6.80 -0.88 -9.69
CA LEU A 51 -7.47 0.43 -9.63
C LEU A 51 -6.47 1.59 -9.64
N LEU A 52 -5.32 1.41 -8.97
CA LEU A 52 -4.21 2.36 -8.97
C LEU A 52 -3.47 2.39 -10.33
N GLY A 53 -3.68 1.41 -11.21
CA GLY A 53 -2.89 1.25 -12.44
C GLY A 53 -1.43 0.91 -12.14
N ALA A 54 -1.18 0.28 -10.99
CA ALA A 54 0.13 0.07 -10.41
C ALA A 54 0.46 -1.42 -10.39
N GLU A 55 0.36 -2.11 -11.54
CA GLU A 55 0.71 -3.53 -11.66
C GLU A 55 2.16 -3.82 -11.20
N GLU A 56 3.04 -2.81 -11.26
CA GLU A 56 4.43 -2.86 -10.80
C GLU A 56 4.65 -2.50 -9.31
N ALA A 57 3.65 -1.98 -8.59
CA ALA A 57 3.81 -1.55 -7.18
C ALA A 57 3.72 -2.69 -6.15
N ARG A 58 3.87 -3.96 -6.60
CA ARG A 58 3.96 -5.11 -5.71
C ARG A 58 5.23 -4.98 -4.85
N ASP A 59 5.00 -4.65 -3.58
CA ASP A 59 5.99 -4.58 -2.49
C ASP A 59 7.44 -4.32 -2.92
N ILE A 60 7.70 -3.09 -3.38
CA ILE A 60 9.06 -2.59 -3.67
C ILE A 60 9.80 -2.15 -2.39
N THR A 61 9.40 -2.61 -1.20
CA THR A 61 10.19 -2.31 0.00
C THR A 61 11.58 -2.92 -0.23
N PRO A 62 12.65 -2.12 -0.39
CA PRO A 62 13.99 -2.71 -0.40
C PRO A 62 14.09 -3.44 0.92
N ALA A 63 14.30 -4.76 0.88
CA ALA A 63 14.46 -5.57 2.06
C ALA A 63 15.50 -4.85 2.92
N LEU A 64 15.06 -4.29 4.04
CA LEU A 64 15.96 -3.69 5.01
C LEU A 64 16.86 -4.86 5.40
N ALA A 65 18.08 -4.88 4.87
CA ALA A 65 19.06 -5.89 5.18
C ALA A 65 19.37 -5.72 6.67
N LEU A 66 18.61 -6.42 7.50
CA LEU A 66 18.95 -6.61 8.90
C LEU A 66 20.36 -7.21 8.89
N PRO A 67 21.37 -6.56 9.51
CA PRO A 67 22.69 -7.14 9.59
C PRO A 67 22.55 -8.47 10.33
N LYS A 68 22.88 -9.56 9.63
CA LYS A 68 23.02 -10.89 10.25
C LYS A 68 24.11 -10.78 11.31
N ASN A 69 23.75 -11.17 12.53
CA ASN A 69 24.63 -11.54 13.63
C ASN A 69 25.48 -10.40 14.24
N ILE A 70 25.00 -9.86 15.35
CA ILE A 70 25.91 -9.53 16.46
C ILE A 70 25.81 -10.71 17.43
N ASP A 71 26.73 -11.65 17.26
CA ASP A 71 27.06 -12.65 18.28
C ASP A 71 27.87 -11.90 19.36
N LEU A 72 27.34 -11.85 20.59
CA LEU A 72 28.03 -11.38 21.80
C LEU A 72 28.06 -12.53 22.81
#